data_AF-A0A2T7L7Z4-F1
#
_entry.id   AF-A0A2T7L7Z4-F1
#
_cell.length_a   1.000
_cell.length_b   1.000
_cell.length_c   1.000
_cell.angle_alpha   90.00
_cell.angle_beta   90.00
_cell.angle_gamma   90.00
#
_symmetry.space_group_name_H-M   'P 1'
#
loop_
_entity.id
_entity.type
_entity.pdbx_description
1 polymer ?
#
loop_
_entity_poly.entity_id
_entity_poly.type
_entity_poly.pdbx_seq_one_letter_code
_entity_poly.pdbx_strand_id
1 'polypeptide(L)' 'MSDLYELPITGAAFSKACGGNTHPDGEACVTLARIGPDAWAVGDSKRPDSEPLRFTTAELDAAGIDPARFDLSA' A
#
# COMPACT_ATOMS: atom_id res chain seq x y z
N MET A 1 -0.46 6.57 19.94
CA MET A 1 -0.24 5.73 18.76
C MET A 1 -1.49 4.90 18.61
N SER A 2 -2.26 5.11 17.55
CA SER A 2 -3.51 4.38 17.32
C SER A 2 -3.18 2.99 16.78
N ASP A 3 -3.94 1.97 17.18
CA ASP A 3 -3.82 0.65 16.57
C ASP A 3 -4.33 0.72 15.13
N LEU A 4 -3.44 0.48 14.16
CA LEU A 4 -3.77 0.56 12.74
C LEU A 4 -4.66 -0.60 12.28
N TYR A 5 -4.67 -1.71 13.01
CA TYR A 5 -5.48 -2.88 12.68
C TYR A 5 -6.93 -2.77 13.19
N GLU A 6 -7.21 -1.82 14.09
CA GLU A 6 -8.58 -1.48 14.48
C GLU A 6 -9.30 -0.60 13.43
N LEU A 7 -8.56 -0.02 12.47
CA LEU A 7 -9.13 0.82 11.43
C LEU A 7 -9.90 -0.03 10.40
N PRO A 8 -11.12 0.38 10.02
CA PRO A 8 -11.89 -0.34 9.01
C PRO A 8 -11.19 -0.27 7.66
N ILE A 9 -11.05 -1.42 7.01
CA ILE A 9 -10.51 -1.52 5.65
C ILE A 9 -11.56 -1.88 4.59
N THR A 10 -12.72 -2.34 5.02
CA THR A 10 -13.82 -2.71 4.13
C THR A 10 -14.19 -1.51 3.25
N GLY A 11 -14.07 -1.66 1.93
CA GLY A 11 -14.38 -0.61 0.96
C GLY A 11 -13.23 0.36 0.67
N ALA A 12 -12.04 0.16 1.23
CA ALA A 12 -10.87 0.96 0.88
C ALA A 12 -10.54 0.82 -0.62
N ALA A 13 -10.29 1.94 -1.29
CA ALA A 13 -9.90 1.96 -2.69
C ALA A 13 -8.38 1.76 -2.81
N PHE A 14 -7.98 0.63 -3.37
CA PHE A 14 -6.57 0.31 -3.61
C PHE A 14 -6.11 0.78 -4.97
N SER A 15 -5.09 1.63 -4.98
CA SER A 15 -4.33 1.98 -6.17
C SER A 15 -3.15 1.03 -6.32
N LYS A 16 -2.72 0.78 -7.56
CA LYS A 16 -1.63 -0.13 -7.88
C LYS A 16 -0.46 0.64 -8.48
N ALA A 17 0.73 0.48 -7.92
CA ALA A 17 1.97 0.92 -8.54
C ALA A 17 2.81 -0.30 -8.87
N CYS A 18 3.43 -0.27 -10.05
CA CYS A 18 4.18 -1.38 -10.58
C CYS A 18 5.60 -0.93 -10.93
N GLY A 19 6.57 -1.82 -10.71
CA GLY A 19 7.96 -1.56 -11.01
C GLY A 19 8.83 -2.81 -10.89
N GLY A 20 10.10 -2.69 -11.26
CA GLY A 20 11.02 -3.81 -11.29
C GLY A 20 11.28 -4.31 -12.71
N ASN A 21 12.58 -4.37 -13.00
CA ASN A 21 13.32 -4.78 -14.21
C ASN A 21 12.55 -5.29 -15.43
N THR A 22 13.01 -4.82 -16.59
CA THR A 22 12.76 -5.26 -17.98
C THR A 22 13.11 -6.74 -18.27
N HIS A 23 13.05 -7.60 -17.25
CA HIS A 23 13.26 -9.03 -17.37
C HIS A 23 11.95 -9.71 -17.83
N PRO A 24 12.01 -10.88 -18.49
CA PRO A 24 10.83 -11.55 -19.03
C PRO A 24 9.86 -12.07 -17.95
N ASP A 25 10.28 -12.03 -16.69
CA ASP A 25 9.66 -12.75 -15.57
C ASP A 25 8.53 -11.98 -14.88
N GLY A 26 8.15 -10.82 -15.44
CA GLY A 26 6.93 -10.10 -15.09
C GLY A 26 7.13 -8.94 -14.13
N GLU A 27 6.36 -7.90 -14.37
CA GLU A 27 6.29 -6.67 -13.58
C GLU A 27 5.85 -6.97 -12.13
N ALA A 28 6.55 -6.41 -11.14
CA ALA A 28 6.17 -6.56 -9.73
C ALA A 28 5.34 -5.36 -9.28
N CYS A 29 4.07 -5.59 -8.94
CA CYS A 29 3.21 -4.54 -8.41
C CYS A 29 2.94 -4.70 -6.91
N VAL A 30 2.67 -3.56 -6.28
CA VAL A 30 2.17 -3.40 -4.92
C VAL A 30 0.87 -2.61 -4.99
N THR A 31 -0.04 -2.81 -4.05
CA THR A 31 -1.23 -1.98 -3.89
C THR A 31 -1.17 -1.14 -2.62
N LEU A 32 -1.76 0.06 -2.68
CA LEU A 32 -1.78 1.01 -1.57
C LEU A 32 -3.18 1.63 -1.45
N ALA A 33 -3.69 1.72 -0.23
CA ALA A 33 -4.92 2.44 0.08
C ALA A 33 -4.75 3.31 1.33
N ARG A 34 -5.34 4.50 1.32
CA ARG A 34 -5.47 5.34 2.52
C ARG A 34 -6.66 4.86 3.34
N ILE A 35 -6.42 4.51 4.61
CA ILE A 35 -7.44 4.01 5.54
C ILE A 35 -7.67 4.94 6.74
N GLY A 36 -6.93 6.05 6.81
CA GLY A 36 -7.06 7.08 7.82
C GLY A 36 -6.14 8.28 7.58
N PRO A 37 -6.12 9.29 8.47
CA PRO A 37 -5.34 10.51 8.31
C PRO A 37 -3.84 10.30 8.13
N ASP A 38 -3.28 9.28 8.77
CA ASP A 38 -1.85 8.89 8.67
C ASP A 38 -1.70 7.37 8.60
N ALA A 39 -2.68 6.70 8.00
CA ALA A 39 -2.77 5.24 8.04
C ALA A 39 -2.99 4.68 6.64
N TRP A 40 -2.17 3.70 6.30
CA TRP A 40 -2.09 3.11 4.99
C TRP A 40 -2.20 1.60 5.05
N ALA A 41 -2.84 1.02 4.04
CA ALA A 41 -2.89 -0.41 3.81
C ALA A 41 -2.06 -0.77 2.57
N VAL A 42 -1.06 -1.64 2.75
CA VAL A 42 -0.16 -2.09 1.68
C VAL A 42 -0.49 -3.56 1.36
N GLY A 43 -0.88 -3.83 0.12
CA GLY A 43 -1.24 -5.16 -0.37
C GLY A 43 -0.29 -5.71 -1.43
N ASP A 44 -0.26 -7.03 -1.55
CA ASP A 44 0.44 -7.74 -2.62
C ASP A 44 -0.54 -8.03 -3.77
N SER A 45 -0.30 -7.43 -4.95
CA SER A 45 -1.18 -7.63 -6.11
C SER A 45 -1.22 -9.08 -6.59
N LYS A 46 -0.22 -9.90 -6.26
CA LYS A 46 -0.19 -11.33 -6.60
C LYS A 46 -0.98 -12.18 -5.61
N ARG A 47 -1.34 -11.63 -4.46
CA ARG A 47 -2.10 -12.30 -3.39
C ARG A 47 -3.23 -11.39 -2.89
N PRO A 48 -4.24 -11.09 -3.73
CA PRO A 48 -5.31 -10.14 -3.39
C PRO A 48 -6.15 -10.55 -2.17
N ASP A 49 -6.19 -11.83 -1.84
CA ASP A 49 -6.94 -12.36 -0.69
C ASP A 49 -6.14 -12.34 0.63
N SER A 50 -4.84 -12.00 0.57
CA SER A 50 -4.04 -11.88 1.78
C SER A 50 -4.33 -10.57 2.50
N GLU A 51 -4.34 -10.63 3.84
CA GLU A 51 -4.56 -9.43 4.64
C GLU A 51 -3.45 -8.41 4.40
N PRO A 52 -3.76 -7.15 4.04
CA PRO A 52 -2.73 -6.17 3.74
C PRO A 52 -2.02 -5.74 5.03
N LEU A 53 -0.75 -5.37 4.91
CA LEU A 53 0.00 -4.76 6.00
C LEU A 53 -0.50 -3.34 6.30
N ARG A 54 -0.23 -2.84 7.49
CA ARG A 54 -0.63 -1.52 7.94
C ARG A 54 0.59 -0.67 8.30
N PHE A 55 0.60 0.56 7.81
CA PHE A 55 1.70 1.50 8.01
C PHE A 55 1.16 2.85 8.43
N THR A 56 1.85 3.49 9.36
CA THR A 56 1.77 4.95 9.50
C THR A 56 2.41 5.62 8.29
N THR A 57 2.09 6.90 8.02
CA THR A 57 2.78 7.68 6.99
C THR A 57 4.31 7.69 7.21
N ALA A 58 4.76 7.78 8.46
CA ALA A 58 6.19 7.77 8.81
C ALA A 58 6.86 6.40 8.53
N GLU A 59 6.21 5.29 8.85
CA GLU A 59 6.75 3.95 8.53
C GLU A 59 6.74 3.68 7.03
N LEU A 60 5.73 4.18 6.31
CA LEU A 60 5.62 4.05 4.86
C LEU A 60 6.78 4.80 4.15
N ASP A 61 7.06 6.03 4.59
CA ASP A 61 8.18 6.84 4.10
C ASP A 61 9.54 6.18 4.44
N ALA A 62 9.70 5.69 5.67
CA ALA A 62 10.91 4.95 6.07
C ALA A 62 11.13 3.67 5.25
N ALA A 63 10.05 3.05 4.76
CA ALA A 63 10.10 1.91 3.83
C ALA A 63 10.37 2.32 2.37
N GLY A 64 10.45 3.62 2.08
CA GLY A 64 10.69 4.16 0.74
C GLY A 64 9.48 4.07 -0.20
N ILE A 65 8.28 3.91 0.34
CA ILE A 65 7.03 3.82 -0.41
C ILE A 65 6.38 5.21 -0.45
N ASP A 66 6.43 5.85 -1.61
CA ASP A 66 5.84 7.17 -1.84
C ASP A 66 4.40 7.03 -2.39
N PRO A 67 3.36 7.51 -1.67
CA PRO A 67 1.98 7.49 -2.13
C PRO A 67 1.78 8.15 -3.51
N ALA A 68 2.60 9.13 -3.89
CA ALA A 68 2.48 9.80 -5.18
C ALA A 68 2.73 8.85 -6.37
N ARG A 69 3.48 7.75 -6.17
CA ARG A 69 3.66 6.70 -7.20
C ARG A 69 2.40 5.89 -7.47
N PHE A 70 1.40 6.00 -6.61
CA PHE A 70 0.10 5.34 -6.70
C PHE A 70 -1.01 6.33 -7.10
N ASP A 71 -0.67 7.55 -7.53
CA ASP A 71 -1.59 8.67 -7.75
C ASP A 71 -2.38 9.08 -6.49
N LEU A 72 -1.77 8.89 -5.31
CA LEU A 72 -2.33 9.26 -4.01
C LEU A 72 -1.54 10.41 -3.38
N SER A 73 -2.22 11.27 -2.62
CA SER A 73 -1.59 12.30 -1.79
C SER A 73 -1.47 11.83 -0.35
N ALA A 74 -0.31 12.07 0.28
CA ALA A 74 -0.09 11.76 1.69
C ALA A 74 -1.07 12.53 2.61
#